data_AF-A0A813TNK7-F1
#
_entry.id   AF-A0A813TNK7-F1
#
_cell.length_a   1.000
_cell.length_b   1.000
_cell.length_c   1.000
_cell.angle_alpha   90.00
_cell.angle_beta   90.00
_cell.angle_gamma   90.00
#
_symmetry.space_group_name_H-M   'P 1'
#
loop_
_entity.id
_entity.type
_entity.pdbx_description
1 polymer ?
#
loop_
_entity_poly.entity_id
_entity_poly.type
_entity_poly.pdbx_seq_one_letter_code
_entity_poly.pdbx_strand_id
1 'polypeptide(L)'
;MASAKLTTTNSLKAVEWMWQSNSNPWSKEEAVEWSHYSDVENLIIEKAFSNKQQRAELDEYYIDFTDNLQVSNSDSNKKRPVKRVIRKRDDKHLREARFMDLPIASERSFGGQYGFVSPFVIEVRRHLKLDPFDLPSTKPEIIPDLVEKAAKGIITEGKNIRKQREAEEIASLLREKRNKGIKEVWQRCVYLYSLESFLYKTLNATMRLVGSRENDQVWRSKVSTLGPFCLLLWDDPFSTKMKVNVELYRGADLQAEHITMYEKMVKKKDGYGSFQGFSSCSRNREKAEQFGNTLFIMRVKFAFVADLSNWSEYPNEEEELIMPGVCFRVVKIEFDRKINKNLIYLELKQRWSAEDSAHYQSSTHRSKVNDAYDDDAAFAADGADAFAETLPIDGLRFDRDGNWIGSK
;
A
#
# COMPACT_ATOMS: atom_id res chain seq x y z
N MET A 1 34.13 -22.17 22.39
CA MET A 1 32.86 -22.24 21.62
C MET A 1 32.56 -20.85 21.10
N ALA A 2 32.90 -20.59 19.84
CA ALA A 2 32.66 -19.29 19.21
C ALA A 2 31.20 -19.25 18.71
N SER A 3 30.39 -18.38 19.30
CA SER A 3 29.04 -18.08 18.85
C SER A 3 29.12 -17.37 17.50
N ALA A 4 28.78 -18.08 16.43
CA ALA A 4 28.64 -17.50 15.11
C ALA A 4 27.44 -16.54 15.13
N LYS A 5 27.74 -15.23 15.10
CA LYS A 5 26.74 -14.20 14.78
C LYS A 5 26.21 -14.48 13.37
N LEU A 6 24.98 -14.99 13.28
CA LEU A 6 24.20 -14.97 12.04
C LEU A 6 23.90 -13.50 11.69
N THR A 7 24.78 -12.86 10.93
CA THR A 7 24.44 -11.64 10.18
C THR A 7 23.81 -12.08 8.86
N THR A 8 22.55 -12.48 8.94
CA THR A 8 21.78 -12.90 7.78
C THR A 8 21.01 -11.71 7.24
N THR A 9 21.66 -10.85 6.45
CA THR A 9 20.92 -10.07 5.45
C THR A 9 20.64 -10.99 4.27
N ASN A 10 19.67 -11.91 4.44
CA ASN A 10 19.04 -12.68 3.37
C ASN A 10 18.21 -11.73 2.49
N SER A 11 18.88 -10.81 1.81
CA SER A 11 18.23 -10.07 0.75
C SER A 11 17.98 -11.04 -0.41
N LEU A 12 16.77 -11.04 -0.95
CA LEU A 12 16.38 -11.83 -2.13
C LEU A 12 17.21 -11.45 -3.38
N LYS A 13 18.00 -10.36 -3.30
CA LYS A 13 18.91 -9.86 -4.33
C LYS A 13 19.87 -10.90 -4.93
N ALA A 14 20.22 -11.99 -4.23
CA ALA A 14 21.22 -12.93 -4.72
C ALA A 14 20.65 -14.22 -5.31
N VAL A 15 19.45 -14.65 -4.89
CA VAL A 15 18.97 -16.01 -5.14
C VAL A 15 17.50 -16.03 -5.45
N GLU A 16 17.16 -16.79 -6.47
CA GLU A 16 15.80 -16.96 -6.95
C GLU A 16 15.50 -18.42 -7.24
N TRP A 17 14.45 -18.92 -6.62
CA TRP A 17 13.87 -20.21 -6.91
C TRP A 17 12.79 -20.04 -7.98
N MET A 18 12.77 -20.98 -8.91
CA MET A 18 11.82 -21.00 -10.02
C MET A 18 11.25 -22.40 -10.18
N TRP A 19 10.06 -22.48 -10.77
CA TRP A 19 9.39 -23.74 -11.11
C TRP A 19 8.99 -23.75 -12.58
N GLN A 20 8.95 -24.94 -13.17
CA GLN A 20 8.59 -25.07 -14.58
C GLN A 20 7.07 -24.98 -14.78
N SER A 21 6.63 -23.94 -15.49
CA SER A 21 5.23 -23.52 -15.56
C SER A 21 4.42 -24.05 -16.74
N ASN A 22 5.07 -24.76 -17.66
CA ASN A 22 4.41 -25.48 -18.76
C ASN A 22 3.21 -26.31 -18.27
N SER A 23 2.18 -26.45 -19.11
CA SER A 23 1.03 -27.32 -18.81
C SER A 23 1.48 -28.77 -18.59
N ASN A 24 2.38 -29.25 -19.43
CA ASN A 24 3.13 -30.49 -19.22
C ASN A 24 4.63 -30.18 -19.01
N PRO A 25 5.13 -30.16 -17.77
CA PRO A 25 6.53 -29.82 -17.49
C PRO A 25 7.52 -30.87 -18.02
N TRP A 26 7.05 -32.03 -18.46
CA TRP A 26 7.89 -33.12 -18.96
C TRP A 26 7.89 -33.22 -20.49
N SER A 27 7.14 -32.36 -21.18
CA SER A 27 7.12 -32.31 -22.64
C SER A 27 8.48 -31.87 -23.18
N LYS A 28 8.94 -32.54 -24.23
CA LYS A 28 10.13 -32.13 -25.00
C LYS A 28 9.79 -31.25 -26.20
N GLU A 29 8.50 -31.12 -26.50
CA GLU A 29 7.98 -30.41 -27.68
C GLU A 29 7.70 -28.94 -27.37
N GLU A 30 7.42 -28.62 -26.11
CA GLU A 30 7.16 -27.26 -25.66
C GLU A 30 8.47 -26.56 -25.24
N ALA A 31 8.58 -25.26 -25.52
CA ALA A 31 9.64 -24.45 -24.96
C ALA A 31 9.51 -24.42 -23.43
N VAL A 32 10.63 -24.61 -22.71
CA VAL A 32 10.62 -24.64 -21.25
C VAL A 32 10.33 -23.24 -20.71
N GLU A 33 9.20 -23.11 -20.01
CA GLU A 33 8.80 -21.89 -19.33
C GLU A 33 9.07 -22.02 -17.83
N TRP A 34 9.68 -20.99 -17.26
CA TRP A 34 9.98 -20.91 -15.84
C TRP A 34 9.25 -19.75 -15.23
N SER A 35 8.51 -20.02 -14.16
CA SER A 35 7.84 -19.02 -13.34
C SER A 35 8.53 -18.91 -11.99
N HIS A 36 8.33 -17.75 -11.37
CA HIS A 36 8.94 -17.40 -10.11
C HIS A 36 8.01 -17.77 -8.96
N TYR A 37 8.59 -18.07 -7.81
CA TYR A 37 7.84 -18.07 -6.56
C TYR A 37 7.63 -16.65 -6.08
N SER A 38 6.63 -16.43 -5.22
CA SER A 38 6.49 -15.15 -4.54
C SER A 38 7.75 -14.83 -3.71
N ASP A 39 7.97 -13.56 -3.40
CA ASP A 39 9.14 -13.13 -2.62
C ASP A 39 9.21 -13.86 -1.27
N VAL A 40 8.05 -14.05 -0.63
CA VAL A 40 7.96 -14.70 0.68
C VAL A 40 8.15 -16.21 0.58
N GLU A 41 7.59 -16.87 -0.42
CA GLU A 41 7.87 -18.30 -0.67
C GLU A 41 9.36 -18.51 -0.95
N ASN A 42 9.98 -17.63 -1.75
CA ASN A 42 11.41 -17.69 -2.03
C ASN A 42 12.25 -17.55 -0.74
N LEU A 43 11.85 -16.68 0.20
CA LEU A 43 12.48 -16.59 1.53
C LEU A 43 12.35 -17.91 2.31
N ILE A 44 11.17 -18.54 2.30
CA ILE A 44 10.92 -19.81 3.00
C ILE A 44 11.79 -20.92 2.40
N ILE A 45 11.81 -21.05 1.07
CA ILE A 45 12.60 -22.07 0.35
C ILE A 45 14.09 -21.86 0.62
N GLU A 46 14.61 -20.65 0.45
CA GLU A 46 16.04 -20.38 0.61
C GLU A 46 16.50 -20.56 2.07
N LYS A 47 15.65 -20.22 3.04
CA LYS A 47 15.89 -20.48 4.47
C LYS A 47 15.96 -21.97 4.76
N ALA A 48 15.04 -22.77 4.24
CA ALA A 48 15.05 -24.23 4.40
C ALA A 48 16.30 -24.85 3.77
N PHE A 49 16.63 -24.44 2.55
CA PHE A 49 17.81 -24.90 1.82
C PHE A 49 19.12 -24.55 2.56
N SER A 50 19.26 -23.29 3.00
CA SER A 50 20.44 -22.81 3.75
C SER A 50 20.63 -23.55 5.07
N ASN A 51 19.53 -23.97 5.69
CA ASN A 51 19.52 -24.78 6.91
C ASN A 51 19.73 -26.29 6.65
N LYS A 52 20.04 -26.68 5.41
CA LYS A 52 20.25 -28.08 5.00
C LYS A 52 19.06 -28.99 5.32
N GLN A 53 17.85 -28.44 5.28
CA GLN A 53 16.63 -29.24 5.36
C GLN A 53 16.48 -30.05 4.07
N GLN A 54 15.80 -31.19 4.13
CA GLN A 54 15.55 -32.01 2.94
C GLN A 54 14.43 -31.42 2.06
N ARG A 55 13.53 -30.64 2.67
CA ARG A 55 12.41 -30.03 1.97
C ARG A 55 12.02 -28.68 2.57
N ALA A 56 11.36 -27.85 1.77
CA ALA A 56 10.68 -26.63 2.21
C ALA A 56 9.16 -26.83 2.15
N GLU A 57 8.47 -26.56 3.25
CA GLU A 57 6.99 -26.64 3.32
C GLU A 57 6.37 -25.30 2.93
N LEU A 58 5.49 -25.32 1.93
CA LEU A 58 4.71 -24.16 1.48
C LEU A 58 3.21 -24.48 1.64
N ASP A 59 2.35 -23.53 1.27
CA ASP A 59 0.90 -23.66 1.52
C ASP A 59 0.26 -24.78 0.70
N GLU A 60 0.43 -24.78 -0.62
CA GLU A 60 -0.23 -25.73 -1.53
C GLU A 60 0.69 -26.87 -2.01
N TYR A 61 1.98 -26.77 -1.73
CA TYR A 61 3.02 -27.69 -2.19
C TYR A 61 4.21 -27.68 -1.22
N TYR A 62 5.15 -28.59 -1.43
CA TYR A 62 6.48 -28.55 -0.82
C TYR A 62 7.55 -28.69 -1.90
N ILE A 63 8.76 -28.22 -1.58
CA ILE A 63 9.94 -28.35 -2.44
C ILE A 63 10.83 -29.45 -1.88
N ASP A 64 11.03 -30.53 -2.63
CA ASP A 64 12.02 -31.56 -2.35
C ASP A 64 13.36 -31.15 -2.97
N PHE A 65 14.36 -30.91 -2.11
CA PHE A 65 15.69 -30.51 -2.56
C PHE A 65 16.55 -31.68 -3.05
N THR A 66 16.16 -32.92 -2.73
CA THR A 66 16.88 -34.12 -3.18
C THR A 66 16.68 -34.32 -4.68
N ASP A 67 15.42 -34.26 -5.10
CA ASP A 67 15.02 -34.48 -6.48
C ASP A 67 14.87 -33.17 -7.27
N ASN A 68 14.96 -32.01 -6.61
CA ASN A 68 14.65 -30.69 -7.16
C ASN A 68 13.24 -30.64 -7.77
N LEU A 69 12.25 -31.05 -6.98
CA LEU A 69 10.85 -31.11 -7.39
C LEU A 69 9.96 -30.29 -6.45
N GLN A 70 9.04 -29.53 -7.03
CA GLN A 70 7.83 -29.08 -6.37
C GLN A 70 6.81 -30.23 -6.42
N VAL A 71 6.18 -30.56 -5.29
CA VAL A 71 5.15 -31.59 -5.20
C VAL A 71 3.91 -31.04 -4.52
N SER A 72 2.73 -31.22 -5.12
CA SER A 72 1.49 -30.73 -4.52
C SER A 72 1.14 -31.47 -3.22
N ASN A 73 0.65 -30.70 -2.23
CA ASN A 73 0.17 -31.25 -0.96
C ASN A 73 -1.11 -32.07 -1.11
N SER A 74 -1.89 -31.82 -2.17
CA SER A 74 -3.17 -32.50 -2.42
C SER A 74 -3.08 -33.68 -3.39
N ASP A 75 -2.05 -33.72 -4.24
CA ASP A 75 -1.86 -34.76 -5.24
C ASP A 75 -0.36 -35.00 -5.49
N SER A 76 0.16 -36.11 -4.98
CA SER A 76 1.58 -36.45 -5.11
C SER A 76 2.02 -36.73 -6.55
N ASN A 77 1.10 -36.91 -7.49
CA ASN A 77 1.41 -37.05 -8.91
C ASN A 77 1.62 -35.70 -9.61
N LYS A 78 1.10 -34.61 -9.03
CA LYS A 78 1.34 -33.26 -9.54
C LYS A 78 2.69 -32.77 -9.06
N LYS A 79 3.70 -33.04 -9.89
CA LYS A 79 5.09 -32.65 -9.67
C LYS A 79 5.60 -31.73 -10.76
N ARG A 80 6.47 -30.79 -10.39
CA ARG A 80 7.10 -29.85 -11.32
C ARG A 80 8.59 -29.71 -10.99
N PRO A 81 9.49 -29.71 -11.97
CA PRO A 81 10.89 -29.37 -11.75
C PRO A 81 11.05 -27.99 -11.13
N VAL A 82 12.03 -27.86 -10.24
CA VAL A 82 12.44 -26.58 -9.68
C VAL A 82 13.92 -26.36 -9.92
N LYS A 83 14.32 -25.09 -9.92
CA LYS A 83 15.74 -24.72 -9.96
C LYS A 83 16.01 -23.52 -9.06
N ARG A 84 17.23 -23.49 -8.56
CA ARG A 84 17.80 -22.34 -7.85
C ARG A 84 18.71 -21.58 -8.81
N VAL A 85 18.48 -20.29 -8.98
CA VAL A 85 19.25 -19.39 -9.83
C VAL A 85 19.95 -18.37 -8.95
N ILE A 86 21.25 -18.16 -9.17
CA ILE A 86 21.99 -17.06 -8.55
C ILE A 86 21.88 -15.87 -9.50
N ARG A 87 21.21 -14.81 -9.06
CA ARG A 87 21.01 -13.61 -9.87
C ARG A 87 22.35 -12.90 -10.08
N LYS A 88 22.62 -12.47 -11.32
CA LYS A 88 23.74 -11.58 -11.60
C LYS A 88 23.37 -10.17 -11.13
N ARG A 89 24.39 -9.34 -10.86
CA ARG A 89 24.19 -7.94 -10.42
C ARG A 89 23.34 -7.12 -11.40
N ASP A 90 23.33 -7.52 -12.66
CA ASP A 90 22.59 -6.87 -13.75
C ASP A 90 21.20 -7.50 -14.02
N ASP A 91 20.86 -8.61 -13.35
CA ASP A 91 19.53 -9.21 -13.48
C ASP A 91 18.51 -8.32 -12.79
N LYS A 92 17.80 -7.53 -13.61
CA LYS A 92 16.74 -6.63 -13.19
C LYS A 92 15.49 -7.44 -12.90
N HIS A 93 15.44 -8.09 -11.73
CA HIS A 93 14.17 -8.60 -11.24
C HIS A 93 13.24 -7.42 -10.99
N LEU A 94 12.25 -7.31 -11.86
CA LEU A 94 11.13 -6.43 -11.67
C LEU A 94 10.06 -7.27 -10.99
N ARG A 95 9.44 -6.67 -10.00
CA ARG A 95 8.32 -7.24 -9.29
C ARG A 95 7.18 -7.50 -10.26
N GLU A 96 6.37 -8.54 -10.03
CA GLU A 96 5.11 -8.66 -10.74
C GLU A 96 4.25 -7.39 -10.56
N ALA A 97 3.40 -7.10 -11.55
CA ALA A 97 2.71 -5.83 -11.70
C ALA A 97 1.87 -5.43 -10.47
N ARG A 98 2.48 -4.72 -9.51
CA ARG A 98 1.82 -4.10 -8.34
C ARG A 98 0.94 -2.94 -8.67
N PHE A 99 1.14 -2.40 -9.86
CA PHE A 99 0.38 -1.26 -10.27
C PHE A 99 -1.03 -1.62 -10.75
N MET A 100 -1.40 -2.90 -10.65
CA MET A 100 -2.74 -3.40 -10.91
C MET A 100 -3.78 -2.98 -9.85
N ASP A 101 -5.00 -2.89 -10.36
CA ASP A 101 -6.26 -2.47 -9.76
C ASP A 101 -6.36 -1.01 -9.33
N LEU A 102 -7.00 -0.20 -10.17
CA LEU A 102 -8.03 0.74 -9.74
C LEU A 102 -9.10 0.78 -10.84
N PRO A 103 -10.40 0.57 -10.55
CA PRO A 103 -11.11 0.33 -9.28
C PRO A 103 -11.75 -1.07 -9.15
N ILE A 104 -12.21 -1.39 -7.93
CA ILE A 104 -12.87 -2.67 -7.59
C ILE A 104 -14.37 -2.67 -7.91
N ALA A 105 -14.98 -1.50 -7.99
CA ALA A 105 -16.42 -1.37 -8.24
C ALA A 105 -16.67 -0.47 -9.45
N SER A 106 -17.44 -1.00 -10.41
CA SER A 106 -17.95 -0.27 -11.58
C SER A 106 -18.78 0.95 -11.21
N GLU A 107 -19.39 0.96 -10.01
CA GLU A 107 -20.29 2.02 -9.56
C GLU A 107 -19.56 3.26 -9.00
N ARG A 108 -18.33 3.10 -8.50
CA ARG A 108 -17.51 4.20 -7.98
C ARG A 108 -16.03 3.88 -8.09
N SER A 109 -15.39 4.46 -9.09
CA SER A 109 -13.95 4.27 -9.29
C SER A 109 -13.07 4.84 -8.18
N PHE A 110 -13.61 5.80 -7.44
CA PHE A 110 -12.88 6.53 -6.41
C PHE A 110 -13.76 6.69 -5.19
N GLY A 111 -13.13 6.72 -4.03
CA GLY A 111 -13.80 7.14 -2.81
C GLY A 111 -14.36 8.56 -2.98
N GLY A 112 -15.37 8.92 -2.19
CA GLY A 112 -15.82 10.30 -2.07
C GLY A 112 -14.69 11.24 -1.63
N GLN A 113 -15.02 12.53 -1.47
CA GLN A 113 -14.11 13.49 -0.85
C GLN A 113 -13.99 13.16 0.65
N TYR A 114 -13.14 12.19 0.98
CA TYR A 114 -12.74 11.96 2.35
C TYR A 114 -11.69 13.00 2.72
N GLY A 115 -11.73 13.46 3.96
CA GLY A 115 -10.84 14.50 4.47
C GLY A 115 -9.38 14.06 4.52
N PHE A 116 -8.62 14.69 5.41
CA PHE A 116 -7.17 14.52 5.51
C PHE A 116 -6.70 13.06 5.72
N VAL A 117 -7.54 12.23 6.37
CA VAL A 117 -7.23 10.85 6.75
C VAL A 117 -8.27 9.90 6.14
N SER A 118 -7.82 8.78 5.56
CA SER A 118 -8.72 7.75 5.04
C SER A 118 -9.67 7.22 6.14
N PRO A 119 -10.97 7.02 5.84
CA PRO A 119 -11.93 6.45 6.79
C PRO A 119 -11.49 5.11 7.38
N PHE A 120 -10.73 4.31 6.62
CA PHE A 120 -10.18 3.05 7.13
C PHE A 120 -9.26 3.30 8.33
N VAL A 121 -8.33 4.25 8.21
CA VAL A 121 -7.38 4.60 9.29
C VAL A 121 -8.12 5.18 10.51
N ILE A 122 -9.18 5.97 10.29
CA ILE A 122 -10.03 6.49 11.37
C ILE A 122 -10.69 5.33 12.15
N GLU A 123 -11.31 4.38 11.46
CA GLU A 123 -11.95 3.22 12.10
C GLU A 123 -10.94 2.31 12.81
N VAL A 124 -9.73 2.18 12.27
CA VAL A 124 -8.64 1.44 12.93
C VAL A 124 -8.30 2.05 14.28
N ARG A 125 -8.16 3.38 14.35
CA ARG A 125 -7.87 4.07 15.61
C ARG A 125 -9.00 3.91 16.62
N ARG A 126 -10.26 4.03 16.17
CA ARG A 126 -11.45 3.75 17.00
C ARG A 126 -11.46 2.32 17.53
N HIS A 127 -11.22 1.33 16.67
CA HIS A 127 -11.18 -0.08 17.04
C HIS A 127 -10.07 -0.37 18.07
N LEU A 128 -8.92 0.30 17.92
CA LEU A 128 -7.79 0.19 18.84
C LEU A 128 -7.95 1.04 20.11
N LYS A 129 -9.03 1.82 20.22
CA LYS A 129 -9.32 2.75 21.33
C LYS A 129 -8.19 3.76 21.55
N LEU A 130 -7.62 4.25 20.46
CA LEU A 130 -6.57 5.26 20.46
C LEU A 130 -7.20 6.66 20.37
N ASP A 131 -6.65 7.63 21.08
CA ASP A 131 -7.06 9.03 20.91
C ASP A 131 -6.74 9.53 19.49
N PRO A 132 -7.44 10.56 18.98
CA PRO A 132 -7.18 11.12 17.65
C PRO A 132 -5.75 11.66 17.44
N PHE A 133 -4.96 11.82 18.50
CA PHE A 133 -3.55 12.26 18.44
C PHE A 133 -2.55 11.15 18.74
N ASP A 134 -3.04 9.97 19.11
CA ASP A 134 -2.21 8.83 19.44
C ASP A 134 -1.75 8.13 18.16
N LEU A 135 -0.46 8.20 17.91
CA LEU A 135 0.20 7.50 16.84
C LEU A 135 1.34 6.66 17.42
N PRO A 136 1.72 5.54 16.77
CA PRO A 136 2.89 4.76 17.16
C PRO A 136 4.16 5.60 17.39
N SER A 137 4.34 6.67 16.63
CA SER A 137 5.47 7.61 16.68
C SER A 137 5.43 8.54 17.89
N THR A 138 4.24 8.90 18.38
CA THR A 138 4.04 9.76 19.55
C THR A 138 3.86 8.99 20.85
N LYS A 139 3.42 7.73 20.78
CA LYS A 139 3.25 6.82 21.92
C LYS A 139 4.04 5.52 21.73
N PRO A 140 5.37 5.51 21.92
CA PRO A 140 6.20 4.34 21.64
C PRO A 140 5.81 3.07 22.42
N GLU A 141 5.15 3.24 23.58
CA GLU A 141 4.69 2.16 24.45
C GLU A 141 3.64 1.26 23.80
N ILE A 142 2.86 1.75 22.83
CA ILE A 142 1.83 0.93 22.15
C ILE A 142 2.41 0.06 21.03
N ILE A 143 3.64 0.34 20.57
CA ILE A 143 4.25 -0.30 19.40
C ILE A 143 4.33 -1.83 19.56
N PRO A 144 4.84 -2.40 20.68
CA PRO A 144 4.97 -3.85 20.80
C PRO A 144 3.63 -4.59 20.68
N ASP A 145 2.56 -3.99 21.19
CA ASP A 145 1.23 -4.58 21.16
C ASP A 145 0.56 -4.42 19.79
N LEU A 146 0.77 -3.27 19.13
CA LEU A 146 0.34 -3.08 17.74
C LEU A 146 1.02 -4.06 16.79
N VAL A 147 2.32 -4.30 16.95
CA VAL A 147 3.06 -5.30 16.16
C VAL A 147 2.48 -6.70 16.36
N GLU A 148 2.12 -7.07 17.59
CA GLU A 148 1.53 -8.40 17.84
C GLU A 148 0.11 -8.51 17.26
N LYS A 149 -0.71 -7.45 17.38
CA LYS A 149 -2.03 -7.39 16.74
C LYS A 149 -1.91 -7.47 15.21
N ALA A 150 -0.97 -6.76 14.62
CA ALA A 150 -0.69 -6.80 13.18
C ALA A 150 -0.27 -8.21 12.74
N ALA A 151 0.68 -8.83 13.44
CA ALA A 151 1.14 -10.18 13.14
C ALA A 151 0.01 -11.22 13.20
N LYS A 152 -0.85 -11.16 14.23
CA LYS A 152 -2.03 -12.04 14.34
C LYS A 152 -3.06 -11.79 13.23
N GLY A 153 -3.29 -10.52 12.89
CA GLY A 153 -4.18 -10.13 11.81
C GLY A 153 -3.72 -10.63 10.44
N ILE A 154 -2.43 -10.48 10.14
CA ILE A 154 -1.79 -11.01 8.93
C ILE A 154 -1.99 -12.53 8.82
N ILE A 155 -1.72 -13.28 9.90
CA ILE A 155 -1.94 -14.74 9.93
C ILE A 155 -3.41 -15.08 9.68
N THR A 156 -4.33 -14.32 10.26
CA THR A 156 -5.77 -14.53 10.10
C THR A 156 -6.18 -14.34 8.64
N GLU A 157 -5.73 -13.26 8.00
CA GLU A 157 -6.02 -13.01 6.59
C GLU A 157 -5.36 -14.04 5.66
N GLY A 158 -4.12 -14.45 5.96
CA GLY A 158 -3.44 -15.53 5.23
C GLY A 158 -4.23 -16.83 5.28
N LYS A 159 -4.72 -17.23 6.45
CA LYS A 159 -5.56 -18.43 6.60
C LYS A 159 -6.84 -18.36 5.76
N ASN A 160 -7.49 -17.20 5.73
CA ASN A 160 -8.73 -17.00 4.96
C ASN A 160 -8.54 -17.21 3.45
N ILE A 161 -7.33 -16.97 2.93
CA ILE A 161 -7.00 -17.14 1.50
C ILE A 161 -6.08 -18.35 1.25
N ARG A 162 -5.94 -19.26 2.21
CA ARG A 162 -5.08 -20.46 2.13
C ARG A 162 -3.59 -20.16 1.90
N LYS A 163 -3.10 -19.03 2.43
CA LYS A 163 -1.70 -18.60 2.44
C LYS A 163 -1.16 -18.51 3.88
N GLN A 164 -1.36 -19.57 4.66
CA GLN A 164 -1.01 -19.58 6.09
C GLN A 164 0.51 -19.55 6.31
N ARG A 165 1.29 -20.35 5.57
CA ARG A 165 2.75 -20.40 5.68
C ARG A 165 3.37 -19.08 5.29
N GLU A 166 2.92 -18.49 4.19
CA GLU A 166 3.34 -17.15 3.75
C GLU A 166 3.08 -16.12 4.88
N ALA A 167 1.88 -16.15 5.46
CA ALA A 167 1.48 -15.21 6.51
C ALA A 167 2.25 -15.41 7.83
N GLU A 168 2.56 -16.65 8.19
CA GLU A 168 3.37 -16.98 9.36
C GLU A 168 4.80 -16.43 9.22
N GLU A 169 5.42 -16.55 8.04
CA GLU A 169 6.75 -15.98 7.80
C GLU A 169 6.74 -14.45 7.82
N ILE A 170 5.76 -13.80 7.16
CA ILE A 170 5.59 -12.33 7.21
C ILE A 170 5.41 -11.86 8.67
N ALA A 171 4.54 -12.52 9.44
CA ALA A 171 4.29 -12.19 10.83
C ALA A 171 5.54 -12.39 11.71
N SER A 172 6.33 -13.44 11.44
CA SER A 172 7.60 -13.67 12.11
C SER A 172 8.60 -12.52 11.85
N LEU A 173 8.79 -12.16 10.58
CA LEU A 173 9.66 -11.06 10.17
C LEU A 173 9.26 -9.72 10.77
N LEU A 174 7.96 -9.46 10.97
CA LEU A 174 7.47 -8.26 11.65
C LEU A 174 7.80 -8.30 13.15
N ARG A 175 7.56 -9.44 13.82
CA ARG A 175 7.81 -9.62 15.25
C ARG A 175 9.28 -9.45 15.64
N GLU A 176 10.23 -9.75 14.74
CA GLU A 176 11.66 -9.51 14.96
C GLU A 176 11.99 -8.06 15.35
N LYS A 177 11.18 -7.10 14.88
CA LYS A 177 11.36 -5.66 15.12
C LYS A 177 10.47 -5.10 16.23
N ARG A 178 9.62 -5.93 16.85
CA ARG A 178 8.62 -5.53 17.86
C ARG A 178 9.12 -4.55 18.92
N ASN A 179 10.32 -4.79 19.44
CA ASN A 179 10.91 -4.03 20.56
C ASN A 179 12.01 -3.06 20.12
N LYS A 180 12.08 -2.72 18.81
CA LYS A 180 13.16 -1.90 18.25
C LYS A 180 12.76 -0.43 18.00
N GLY A 181 11.54 -0.05 18.38
CA GLY A 181 10.98 1.30 18.20
C GLY A 181 10.40 1.52 16.80
N ILE A 182 9.68 2.63 16.63
CA ILE A 182 8.84 2.88 15.44
C ILE A 182 9.65 2.90 14.14
N LYS A 183 10.85 3.47 14.15
CA LYS A 183 11.71 3.55 12.95
C LYS A 183 12.00 2.17 12.36
N GLU A 184 12.44 1.23 13.19
CA GLU A 184 12.78 -0.12 12.78
C GLU A 184 11.53 -0.96 12.42
N VAL A 185 10.42 -0.75 13.14
CA VAL A 185 9.14 -1.39 12.83
C VAL A 185 8.59 -0.89 11.51
N TRP A 186 8.58 0.42 11.28
CA TRP A 186 8.11 1.04 10.04
C TRP A 186 8.94 0.59 8.84
N GLN A 187 10.27 0.58 8.96
CA GLN A 187 11.15 0.04 7.90
C GLN A 187 10.83 -1.41 7.56
N ARG A 188 10.47 -2.22 8.56
CA ARG A 188 10.03 -3.59 8.35
C ARG A 188 8.64 -3.66 7.72
N CYS A 189 7.70 -2.81 8.12
CA CYS A 189 6.40 -2.69 7.46
C CYS A 189 6.56 -2.32 5.98
N VAL A 190 7.44 -1.37 5.66
CA VAL A 190 7.79 -1.01 4.28
C VAL A 190 8.36 -2.20 3.54
N TYR A 191 9.39 -2.85 4.08
CA TYR A 191 9.99 -4.04 3.47
C TYR A 191 8.93 -5.11 3.18
N LEU A 192 8.07 -5.45 4.15
CA LEU A 192 7.01 -6.45 4.00
C LEU A 192 5.93 -6.02 3.01
N TYR A 193 5.50 -4.76 3.06
CA TYR A 193 4.60 -4.20 2.06
C TYR A 193 5.22 -4.28 0.67
N SER A 194 6.55 -4.20 0.57
CA SER A 194 7.36 -4.34 -0.64
C SER A 194 7.56 -5.81 -1.11
N LEU A 195 7.19 -6.84 -0.36
CA LEU A 195 7.32 -8.21 -0.88
C LEU A 195 6.15 -8.59 -1.78
N GLU A 196 6.41 -9.10 -2.99
CA GLU A 196 5.41 -9.83 -3.78
C GLU A 196 4.80 -10.91 -2.88
N SER A 197 3.58 -10.62 -2.41
CA SER A 197 2.91 -11.33 -1.34
C SER A 197 1.44 -10.95 -1.34
N PHE A 198 0.63 -11.72 -0.62
CA PHE A 198 -0.79 -11.39 -0.48
C PHE A 198 -1.05 -10.10 0.31
N LEU A 199 -0.12 -9.71 1.20
CA LEU A 199 -0.41 -8.69 2.23
C LEU A 199 -0.78 -7.34 1.62
N TYR A 200 0.06 -6.80 0.74
CA TYR A 200 -0.21 -5.51 0.11
C TYR A 200 -1.42 -5.57 -0.83
N LYS A 201 -1.63 -6.71 -1.52
CA LYS A 201 -2.78 -6.96 -2.41
C LYS A 201 -4.08 -6.87 -1.60
N THR A 202 -4.18 -7.64 -0.52
CA THR A 202 -5.37 -7.70 0.34
C THR A 202 -5.61 -6.37 1.06
N LEU A 203 -4.56 -5.72 1.57
CA LEU A 203 -4.68 -4.41 2.23
C LEU A 203 -5.22 -3.35 1.28
N ASN A 204 -4.57 -3.15 0.13
CA ASN A 204 -5.00 -2.14 -0.83
C ASN A 204 -6.39 -2.46 -1.39
N ALA A 205 -6.69 -3.74 -1.66
CA ALA A 205 -8.02 -4.15 -2.13
C ALA A 205 -9.11 -3.80 -1.12
N THR A 206 -8.90 -4.14 0.16
CA THR A 206 -9.81 -3.81 1.25
C THR A 206 -10.04 -2.30 1.35
N MET A 207 -8.97 -1.51 1.34
CA MET A 207 -9.08 -0.05 1.50
C MET A 207 -9.80 0.60 0.31
N ARG A 208 -9.65 0.08 -0.91
CA ARG A 208 -10.38 0.58 -2.10
C ARG A 208 -11.89 0.40 -2.03
N LEU A 209 -12.39 -0.49 -1.15
CA LEU A 209 -13.84 -0.65 -0.91
C LEU A 209 -14.42 0.47 -0.03
N VAL A 210 -13.59 1.30 0.60
CA VAL A 210 -14.04 2.41 1.44
C VAL A 210 -14.90 3.37 0.61
N GLY A 211 -16.11 3.63 1.11
CA GLY A 211 -17.09 4.48 0.44
C GLY A 211 -18.09 3.77 -0.46
N SER A 212 -17.93 2.46 -0.65
CA SER A 212 -18.92 1.60 -1.30
C SER A 212 -19.98 1.17 -0.28
N ARG A 213 -21.23 1.59 -0.46
CA ARG A 213 -22.34 1.23 0.46
C ARG A 213 -22.55 -0.28 0.54
N GLU A 214 -22.46 -0.97 -0.60
CA GLU A 214 -22.64 -2.43 -0.68
C GLU A 214 -21.52 -3.21 0.01
N ASN A 215 -20.31 -2.64 0.06
CA ASN A 215 -19.12 -3.31 0.58
C ASN A 215 -18.70 -2.77 1.96
N ASP A 216 -19.58 -1.99 2.62
CA ASP A 216 -19.23 -1.32 3.88
C ASP A 216 -18.87 -2.32 4.98
N GLN A 217 -19.67 -3.38 5.11
CA GLN A 217 -19.40 -4.45 6.07
C GLN A 217 -18.12 -5.23 5.72
N VAL A 218 -17.80 -5.38 4.43
CA VAL A 218 -16.62 -6.13 3.97
C VAL A 218 -15.36 -5.45 4.47
N TRP A 219 -15.16 -4.16 4.17
CA TRP A 219 -13.93 -3.47 4.59
C TRP A 219 -13.88 -3.25 6.10
N ARG A 220 -15.03 -2.99 6.76
CA ARG A 220 -15.09 -2.84 8.22
C ARG A 220 -14.70 -4.12 8.94
N SER A 221 -15.08 -5.29 8.41
CA SER A 221 -14.69 -6.59 8.99
C SER A 221 -13.16 -6.80 9.05
N LYS A 222 -12.42 -6.11 8.18
CA LYS A 222 -10.95 -6.20 8.07
C LYS A 222 -10.20 -5.18 8.94
N VAL A 223 -10.91 -4.26 9.59
CA VAL A 223 -10.30 -3.25 10.47
C VAL A 223 -9.54 -3.90 11.63
N SER A 224 -10.07 -4.97 12.21
CA SER A 224 -9.43 -5.66 13.34
C SER A 224 -8.21 -6.49 12.94
N THR A 225 -8.10 -6.91 11.69
CA THR A 225 -7.02 -7.77 11.19
C THR A 225 -5.95 -6.98 10.45
N LEU A 226 -6.31 -6.21 9.42
CA LEU A 226 -5.37 -5.45 8.60
C LEU A 226 -5.05 -4.07 9.18
N GLY A 227 -5.94 -3.54 10.03
CA GLY A 227 -5.83 -2.22 10.62
C GLY A 227 -4.52 -1.94 11.35
N PRO A 228 -4.09 -2.80 12.31
CA PRO A 228 -2.86 -2.56 13.05
C PRO A 228 -1.63 -2.46 12.15
N PHE A 229 -1.52 -3.30 11.11
CA PHE A 229 -0.44 -3.20 10.13
C PHE A 229 -0.55 -1.91 9.30
N CYS A 230 -1.76 -1.56 8.85
CA CYS A 230 -2.02 -0.32 8.13
C CYS A 230 -1.59 0.91 8.94
N LEU A 231 -1.90 0.97 10.23
CA LEU A 231 -1.53 2.09 11.09
C LEU A 231 -0.01 2.20 11.26
N LEU A 232 0.68 1.07 11.47
CA LEU A 232 2.14 1.03 11.56
C LEU A 232 2.82 1.47 10.26
N LEU A 233 2.25 1.15 9.09
CA LEU A 233 2.78 1.59 7.80
C LEU A 233 2.47 3.06 7.50
N TRP A 234 1.30 3.54 7.92
CA TRP A 234 0.83 4.90 7.67
C TRP A 234 1.60 5.95 8.48
N ASP A 235 1.98 5.63 9.72
CA ASP A 235 2.70 6.52 10.63
C ASP A 235 4.22 6.52 10.34
N ASP A 236 4.61 7.16 9.23
CA ASP A 236 6.00 7.29 8.79
C ASP A 236 6.82 8.20 9.73
N PRO A 237 7.80 7.66 10.49
CA PRO A 237 8.60 8.44 11.42
C PRO A 237 9.76 9.21 10.75
N PHE A 238 9.94 9.08 9.43
CA PHE A 238 10.98 9.74 8.65
C PHE A 238 10.44 10.91 7.84
N SER A 239 9.20 10.83 7.36
CA SER A 239 8.54 11.89 6.62
C SER A 239 7.82 12.86 7.55
N THR A 240 8.54 13.87 8.04
CA THR A 240 7.95 14.96 8.83
C THR A 240 7.29 16.04 7.97
N LYS A 241 7.38 15.93 6.64
CA LYS A 241 6.97 16.99 5.71
C LYS A 241 6.21 16.43 4.51
N MET A 242 5.15 17.13 4.13
CA MET A 242 4.49 16.89 2.86
C MET A 242 5.43 17.17 1.69
N LYS A 243 5.28 16.40 0.62
CA LYS A 243 5.99 16.63 -0.64
C LYS A 243 5.24 17.66 -1.47
N VAL A 244 6.00 18.55 -2.10
CA VAL A 244 5.50 19.64 -2.96
C VAL A 244 6.32 19.63 -4.25
N ASN A 245 5.63 19.79 -5.38
CA ASN A 245 6.22 19.86 -6.72
C ASN A 245 7.08 18.64 -7.14
N VAL A 246 6.68 17.45 -6.73
CA VAL A 246 7.29 16.18 -7.19
C VAL A 246 6.43 15.58 -8.29
N GLU A 247 7.06 14.98 -9.31
CA GLU A 247 6.37 14.18 -10.32
C GLU A 247 6.58 12.69 -10.03
N LEU A 248 5.49 11.92 -10.06
CA LEU A 248 5.47 10.49 -9.80
C LEU A 248 4.77 9.76 -10.94
N TYR A 249 5.15 8.52 -11.18
CA TYR A 249 4.64 7.70 -12.27
C TYR A 249 4.10 6.37 -11.76
N ARG A 250 3.04 5.89 -12.38
CA ARG A 250 2.44 4.59 -12.05
C ARG A 250 1.87 3.96 -13.32
N GLY A 251 2.39 2.81 -13.74
CA GLY A 251 1.71 1.99 -14.77
C GLY A 251 0.41 1.40 -14.20
N ALA A 252 -0.49 0.85 -14.99
CA ALA A 252 -1.63 0.05 -14.52
C ALA A 252 -2.34 -0.57 -15.73
N ASP A 253 -3.01 -1.70 -15.56
CA ASP A 253 -4.03 -2.12 -16.52
C ASP A 253 -5.39 -1.59 -16.11
N LEU A 254 -5.99 -0.81 -17.00
CA LEU A 254 -7.35 -0.33 -16.88
C LEU A 254 -8.23 -0.96 -17.96
N GLN A 255 -9.45 -1.30 -17.57
CA GLN A 255 -10.51 -1.62 -18.52
C GLN A 255 -11.01 -0.34 -19.21
N ALA A 256 -11.62 -0.47 -20.38
CA ALA A 256 -12.07 0.66 -21.19
C ALA A 256 -13.10 1.54 -20.43
N GLU A 257 -13.93 0.91 -19.59
CA GLU A 257 -14.92 1.57 -18.76
C GLU A 257 -14.25 2.50 -17.74
N HIS A 258 -13.13 2.07 -17.15
CA HIS A 258 -12.38 2.88 -16.19
C HIS A 258 -11.71 4.09 -16.86
N ILE A 259 -11.13 3.91 -18.05
CA ILE A 259 -10.55 5.01 -18.84
C ILE A 259 -11.65 6.04 -19.14
N THR A 260 -12.83 5.59 -19.57
CA THR A 260 -14.00 6.45 -19.83
C THR A 260 -14.42 7.23 -18.58
N MET A 261 -14.29 6.64 -17.37
CA MET A 261 -14.59 7.34 -16.12
C MET A 261 -13.59 8.48 -15.85
N TYR A 262 -12.30 8.27 -16.09
CA TYR A 262 -11.31 9.34 -16.02
C TYR A 262 -11.59 10.45 -17.05
N GLU A 263 -11.97 10.10 -18.28
CA GLU A 263 -12.34 11.08 -19.33
C GLU A 263 -13.53 11.96 -18.90
N LYS A 264 -14.53 11.36 -18.25
CA LYS A 264 -15.65 12.10 -17.67
C LYS A 264 -15.21 13.05 -16.55
N MET A 265 -14.19 12.69 -15.77
CA MET A 265 -13.65 13.56 -14.72
C MET A 265 -12.91 14.77 -15.28
N VAL A 266 -12.19 14.65 -16.41
CA VAL A 266 -11.52 15.79 -17.07
C VAL A 266 -12.51 16.92 -17.39
N LYS A 267 -13.74 16.56 -17.77
CA LYS A 267 -14.80 17.52 -18.12
C LYS A 267 -15.38 18.26 -16.90
N LYS A 268 -15.15 17.76 -15.68
CA LYS A 268 -15.64 18.36 -14.43
C LYS A 268 -14.51 19.16 -13.78
N LYS A 269 -14.51 20.49 -13.94
CA LYS A 269 -13.46 21.37 -13.38
C LYS A 269 -13.22 21.19 -11.88
N ASP A 270 -14.31 20.93 -11.14
CA ASP A 270 -14.30 20.70 -9.68
C ASP A 270 -14.41 19.21 -9.31
N GLY A 271 -14.26 18.31 -10.29
CA GLY A 271 -14.25 16.88 -10.07
C GLY A 271 -12.93 16.43 -9.44
N TYR A 272 -13.00 15.80 -8.27
CA TYR A 272 -11.87 15.17 -7.60
C TYR A 272 -12.18 13.72 -7.30
N GLY A 273 -11.14 12.88 -7.36
CA GLY A 273 -11.12 11.55 -6.80
C GLY A 273 -10.16 11.49 -5.62
N SER A 274 -10.13 10.36 -4.91
CA SER A 274 -9.25 10.13 -3.78
C SER A 274 -8.73 8.70 -3.77
N PHE A 275 -7.44 8.54 -3.46
CA PHE A 275 -6.82 7.23 -3.28
C PHE A 275 -7.21 6.68 -1.90
N GLN A 276 -8.07 5.67 -1.86
CA GLN A 276 -8.53 5.12 -0.57
C GLN A 276 -7.51 4.23 0.12
N GLY A 277 -6.71 3.50 -0.66
CA GLY A 277 -5.59 2.70 -0.19
C GLY A 277 -4.26 3.36 -0.52
N PHE A 278 -3.19 2.72 -0.06
CA PHE A 278 -1.84 3.11 -0.43
C PHE A 278 -1.64 2.95 -1.94
N SER A 279 -0.94 3.89 -2.57
CA SER A 279 -0.63 3.83 -4.00
C SER A 279 0.87 3.89 -4.23
N SER A 280 1.48 2.72 -4.50
CA SER A 280 2.87 2.63 -4.95
C SER A 280 3.05 3.32 -6.29
N CYS A 281 4.04 4.19 -6.36
CA CYS A 281 4.45 4.95 -7.53
C CYS A 281 5.97 4.88 -7.67
N SER A 282 6.49 5.29 -8.81
CA SER A 282 7.93 5.39 -9.07
C SER A 282 8.31 6.82 -9.40
N ARG A 283 9.50 7.25 -8.96
CA ARG A 283 10.14 8.47 -9.50
C ARG A 283 10.73 8.25 -10.89
N ASN A 284 10.96 6.99 -11.25
CA ASN A 284 11.53 6.60 -12.53
C ASN A 284 10.41 6.25 -13.53
N ARG A 285 10.18 7.15 -14.49
CA ARG A 285 9.16 6.97 -15.52
C ARG A 285 9.36 5.68 -16.33
N GLU A 286 10.60 5.37 -16.73
CA GLU A 286 10.91 4.19 -17.54
C GLU A 286 10.53 2.89 -16.81
N LYS A 287 10.64 2.88 -15.48
CA LYS A 287 10.19 1.77 -14.64
C LYS A 287 8.68 1.66 -14.63
N ALA A 288 7.96 2.75 -14.34
CA ALA A 288 6.50 2.73 -14.33
C ALA A 288 5.89 2.35 -15.70
N GLU A 289 6.53 2.75 -16.81
CA GLU A 289 6.11 2.42 -18.17
C GLU A 289 6.18 0.93 -18.52
N GLN A 290 6.91 0.11 -17.76
CA GLN A 290 6.98 -1.33 -18.00
C GLN A 290 5.69 -2.06 -17.60
N PHE A 291 4.76 -1.37 -16.93
CA PHE A 291 3.56 -1.99 -16.36
C PHE A 291 2.27 -1.55 -17.05
N GLY A 292 1.43 -2.54 -17.37
CA GLY A 292 0.04 -2.40 -17.84
C GLY A 292 -0.18 -1.63 -19.15
N ASN A 293 -1.43 -1.27 -19.44
CA ASN A 293 -1.85 -0.56 -20.65
C ASN A 293 -2.01 0.97 -20.46
N THR A 294 -1.83 1.46 -19.25
CA THR A 294 -2.03 2.86 -18.85
C THR A 294 -0.84 3.34 -18.03
N LEU A 295 -0.44 4.60 -18.19
CA LEU A 295 0.53 5.30 -17.36
C LEU A 295 -0.12 6.53 -16.71
N PHE A 296 -0.15 6.55 -15.39
CA PHE A 296 -0.48 7.74 -14.62
C PHE A 296 0.76 8.61 -14.46
N ILE A 297 0.63 9.89 -14.81
CA ILE A 297 1.65 10.93 -14.63
C ILE A 297 1.11 11.89 -13.58
N MET A 298 1.67 11.85 -12.38
CA MET A 298 1.11 12.47 -11.19
C MET A 298 1.99 13.63 -10.72
N ARG A 299 1.48 14.86 -10.85
CA ARG A 299 2.12 16.03 -10.27
C ARG A 299 1.61 16.26 -8.85
N VAL A 300 2.47 16.00 -7.87
CA VAL A 300 2.20 16.25 -6.46
C VAL A 300 2.31 17.74 -6.18
N LYS A 301 1.17 18.41 -5.94
CA LYS A 301 1.16 19.81 -5.48
C LYS A 301 1.45 19.89 -4.00
N PHE A 302 0.83 19.02 -3.21
CA PHE A 302 0.96 18.98 -1.76
C PHE A 302 0.35 17.67 -1.24
N ALA A 303 1.14 16.67 -0.85
CA ALA A 303 0.61 15.40 -0.34
C ALA A 303 1.60 14.68 0.58
N PHE A 304 1.08 13.77 1.41
CA PHE A 304 1.91 12.80 2.10
C PHE A 304 2.34 11.69 1.16
N VAL A 305 3.65 11.57 1.03
CA VAL A 305 4.32 10.54 0.25
C VAL A 305 5.53 10.07 1.05
N ALA A 306 5.75 8.76 1.09
CA ALA A 306 6.92 8.16 1.73
C ALA A 306 7.86 7.56 0.69
N ASP A 307 9.14 7.89 0.78
CA ASP A 307 10.18 7.29 -0.04
C ASP A 307 10.52 5.90 0.49
N LEU A 308 10.24 4.85 -0.28
CA LEU A 308 10.49 3.47 0.12
C LEU A 308 11.80 2.93 -0.45
N SER A 309 12.53 3.67 -1.28
CA SER A 309 13.62 3.14 -2.10
C SER A 309 14.71 2.46 -1.27
N ASN A 310 14.98 2.95 -0.06
CA ASN A 310 16.03 2.42 0.80
C ASN A 310 15.67 1.13 1.54
N TRP A 311 14.37 0.83 1.66
CA TRP A 311 13.85 -0.28 2.48
C TRP A 311 13.02 -1.28 1.69
N SER A 312 12.66 -0.94 0.44
CA SER A 312 12.05 -1.85 -0.51
C SER A 312 13.04 -2.94 -0.94
N GLU A 313 12.53 -4.14 -1.22
CA GLU A 313 13.33 -5.19 -1.86
C GLU A 313 13.74 -4.79 -3.29
N TYR A 314 13.08 -3.80 -3.87
CA TYR A 314 13.24 -3.33 -5.25
C TYR A 314 13.70 -1.87 -5.28
N PRO A 315 14.91 -1.55 -4.78
CA PRO A 315 15.38 -0.17 -4.65
C PRO A 315 15.47 0.55 -5.99
N ASN A 316 15.74 -0.18 -7.08
CA ASN A 316 15.86 0.35 -8.44
C ASN A 316 14.51 0.78 -9.05
N GLU A 317 13.38 0.46 -8.40
CA GLU A 317 12.07 1.00 -8.78
C GLU A 317 11.88 2.43 -8.28
N GLU A 318 12.74 2.93 -7.39
CA GLU A 318 12.62 4.27 -6.79
C GLU A 318 11.20 4.51 -6.26
N GLU A 319 10.69 3.53 -5.52
CA GLU A 319 9.29 3.47 -5.09
C GLU A 319 8.98 4.60 -4.09
N GLU A 320 7.92 5.36 -4.38
CA GLU A 320 7.30 6.35 -3.50
C GLU A 320 5.86 5.92 -3.21
N LEU A 321 5.50 5.87 -1.94
CA LEU A 321 4.18 5.43 -1.49
C LEU A 321 3.30 6.63 -1.19
N ILE A 322 2.27 6.83 -2.00
CA ILE A 322 1.23 7.82 -1.71
C ILE A 322 0.32 7.28 -0.61
N MET A 323 0.10 8.11 0.42
CA MET A 323 -0.72 7.73 1.56
C MET A 323 -2.22 7.71 1.24
N PRO A 324 -2.99 6.82 1.89
CA PRO A 324 -4.45 6.81 1.87
C PRO A 324 -5.07 8.18 2.17
N GLY A 325 -6.06 8.59 1.39
CA GLY A 325 -6.80 9.85 1.52
C GLY A 325 -6.32 10.96 0.58
N VAL A 326 -5.16 10.81 -0.08
CA VAL A 326 -4.67 11.81 -1.04
C VAL A 326 -5.68 11.98 -2.18
N CYS A 327 -6.12 13.21 -2.40
CA CYS A 327 -7.05 13.55 -3.47
C CYS A 327 -6.29 13.87 -4.76
N PHE A 328 -6.96 13.66 -5.89
CA PHE A 328 -6.43 13.99 -7.20
C PHE A 328 -7.49 14.59 -8.12
N ARG A 329 -7.04 15.38 -9.08
CA ARG A 329 -7.81 15.87 -10.22
C ARG A 329 -7.20 15.34 -11.50
N VAL A 330 -8.04 14.93 -12.45
CA VAL A 330 -7.58 14.56 -13.80
C VAL A 330 -7.43 15.83 -14.63
N VAL A 331 -6.21 16.09 -15.09
CA VAL A 331 -5.88 17.28 -15.88
C VAL A 331 -6.13 17.05 -17.35
N LYS A 332 -5.61 15.94 -17.88
CA LYS A 332 -5.77 15.54 -19.27
C LYS A 332 -5.56 14.03 -19.43
N ILE A 333 -6.06 13.50 -20.54
CA ILE A 333 -5.85 12.12 -20.96
C ILE A 333 -5.45 12.15 -22.42
N GLU A 334 -4.47 11.34 -22.79
CA GLU A 334 -4.02 11.16 -24.17
C GLU A 334 -3.63 9.71 -24.41
N PHE A 335 -3.63 9.28 -25.67
CA PHE A 335 -3.15 7.96 -26.05
C PHE A 335 -1.84 8.09 -26.81
N ASP A 336 -0.76 7.52 -26.27
CA ASP A 336 0.54 7.49 -26.91
C ASP A 336 0.65 6.24 -27.78
N ARG A 337 0.63 6.45 -29.10
CA ARG A 337 0.74 5.37 -30.10
C ARG A 337 2.12 4.73 -30.16
N LYS A 338 3.18 5.43 -29.74
CA LYS A 338 4.55 4.91 -29.81
C LYS A 338 4.77 3.84 -28.76
N ILE A 339 4.28 4.07 -27.54
CA ILE A 339 4.37 3.12 -26.43
C ILE A 339 3.08 2.31 -26.23
N ASN A 340 2.05 2.57 -27.06
CA ASN A 340 0.75 1.91 -27.05
C ASN A 340 0.06 1.94 -25.68
N LYS A 341 -0.01 3.13 -25.05
CA LYS A 341 -0.57 3.32 -23.70
C LYS A 341 -1.45 4.55 -23.59
N ASN A 342 -2.44 4.48 -22.70
CA ASN A 342 -3.16 5.65 -22.22
C ASN A 342 -2.30 6.41 -21.21
N LEU A 343 -2.16 7.71 -21.37
CA LEU A 343 -1.48 8.60 -20.44
C LEU A 343 -2.53 9.42 -19.68
N ILE A 344 -2.63 9.22 -18.37
CA ILE A 344 -3.58 9.92 -17.50
C ILE A 344 -2.80 10.88 -16.60
N TYR A 345 -3.00 12.17 -16.80
CA TYR A 345 -2.30 13.22 -16.06
C TYR A 345 -3.12 13.63 -14.84
N LEU A 346 -2.53 13.50 -13.66
CA LEU A 346 -3.17 13.80 -12.39
C LEU A 346 -2.45 14.94 -11.66
N GLU A 347 -3.21 15.79 -10.99
CA GLU A 347 -2.70 16.71 -9.97
C GLU A 347 -3.13 16.24 -8.60
N LEU A 348 -2.16 15.98 -7.73
CA LEU A 348 -2.39 15.42 -6.40
C LEU A 348 -2.32 16.52 -5.35
N LYS A 349 -3.31 16.54 -4.46
CA LYS A 349 -3.38 17.49 -3.35
C LYS A 349 -4.08 16.85 -2.15
N GLN A 350 -3.51 17.00 -0.96
CA GLN A 350 -4.18 16.73 0.29
C GLN A 350 -5.27 17.77 0.48
N ARG A 351 -6.52 17.32 0.62
CA ARG A 351 -7.67 18.20 0.83
C ARG A 351 -8.21 18.06 2.25
N TRP A 352 -8.70 19.19 2.75
CA TRP A 352 -9.49 19.29 3.96
C TRP A 352 -10.96 19.18 3.53
N SER A 353 -11.78 18.46 4.30
CA SER A 353 -13.21 18.48 4.05
C SER A 353 -13.79 19.86 4.40
N ALA A 354 -14.99 20.19 3.90
CA ALA A 354 -15.66 21.44 4.23
C ALA A 354 -15.95 21.55 5.75
N GLU A 355 -16.21 20.42 6.41
CA GLU A 355 -16.35 20.32 7.87
C GLU A 355 -15.03 20.65 8.58
N ASP A 356 -13.90 20.15 8.08
CA ASP A 356 -12.58 20.51 8.62
C ASP A 356 -12.23 22.00 8.36
N SER A 357 -12.80 22.59 7.31
CA SER A 357 -12.54 23.98 6.90
C SER A 357 -13.35 25.00 7.72
N ALA A 358 -14.61 24.67 8.05
CA ALA A 358 -15.48 25.50 8.88
C ALA A 358 -14.99 25.59 10.34
N HIS A 359 -14.41 24.51 10.88
CA HIS A 359 -13.77 24.51 12.20
C HIS A 359 -12.45 25.30 12.25
N TYR A 360 -11.70 25.37 11.14
CA TYR A 360 -10.50 26.21 11.08
C TYR A 360 -10.82 27.71 11.08
N GLN A 361 -11.93 28.12 10.45
CA GLN A 361 -12.38 29.52 10.46
C GLN A 361 -12.97 29.95 11.81
N SER A 362 -13.66 29.06 12.54
CA SER A 362 -14.17 29.38 13.88
C SER A 362 -13.06 29.50 14.94
N SER A 363 -11.99 28.72 14.82
CA SER A 363 -10.85 28.74 15.76
C SER A 363 -9.88 29.92 15.53
N THR A 364 -9.92 30.57 14.38
CA THR A 364 -9.13 31.78 14.06
C THR A 364 -9.84 33.09 14.43
N HIS A 365 -11.16 33.07 14.71
CA HIS A 365 -11.92 34.25 15.17
C HIS A 365 -11.94 34.48 16.69
N ARG A 366 -11.25 33.67 17.51
CA ARG A 366 -11.09 33.94 18.96
C ARG A 366 -9.84 34.71 19.35
N SER A 367 -9.22 35.41 18.40
CA SER A 367 -8.08 36.30 18.64
C SER A 367 -8.14 37.52 17.71
N LYS A 368 -9.06 38.43 18.03
CA LYS A 368 -8.89 39.91 18.04
C LYS A 368 -10.28 40.55 18.13
N VAL A 369 -10.45 41.34 19.19
CA VAL A 369 -11.58 42.24 19.39
C VAL A 369 -11.31 43.53 18.60
N ASN A 370 -12.37 44.04 17.96
CA ASN A 370 -12.59 45.37 17.36
C ASN A 370 -11.77 45.76 16.10
N ASP A 371 -12.43 45.85 14.95
CA ASP A 371 -13.03 47.12 14.46
C ASP A 371 -13.87 46.88 13.19
N ALA A 372 -14.87 47.73 13.02
CA ALA A 372 -15.97 47.68 12.07
C ALA A 372 -15.59 47.64 10.58
N TYR A 373 -16.37 46.93 9.76
CA TYR A 373 -17.10 47.44 8.58
C TYR A 373 -17.93 46.30 7.95
N ASP A 374 -19.21 46.57 7.73
CA ASP A 374 -20.18 45.76 6.98
C ASP A 374 -19.87 45.71 5.47
N ASP A 375 -20.13 44.57 4.83
CA ASP A 375 -21.21 44.45 3.82
C ASP A 375 -21.23 43.06 3.15
N ASP A 376 -22.39 42.41 3.30
CA ASP A 376 -23.17 41.60 2.35
C ASP A 376 -22.52 40.56 1.41
N ALA A 377 -22.89 39.29 1.61
CA ALA A 377 -23.81 38.59 0.70
C ALA A 377 -24.16 37.19 1.22
N ALA A 378 -25.42 37.01 1.62
CA ALA A 378 -26.03 35.72 1.93
C ALA A 378 -26.40 34.96 0.65
N PHE A 379 -26.17 33.65 0.61
CA PHE A 379 -26.91 32.74 -0.26
C PHE A 379 -27.25 31.44 0.47
N ALA A 380 -28.53 31.09 0.41
CA ALA A 380 -29.21 30.06 1.16
C ALA A 380 -28.69 28.64 0.83
N ALA A 381 -28.49 27.85 1.88
CA ALA A 381 -28.44 26.40 1.81
C ALA A 381 -29.76 25.87 2.38
N ASP A 382 -30.48 25.10 1.59
CA ASP A 382 -31.68 24.39 2.01
C ASP A 382 -31.47 22.89 1.81
N GLY A 383 -31.73 22.13 2.87
CA GLY A 383 -32.05 20.70 2.84
C GLY A 383 -30.92 19.67 2.71
N ALA A 384 -30.42 19.17 3.86
CA ALA A 384 -30.27 17.73 4.12
C ALA A 384 -29.85 17.47 5.57
N ASP A 385 -30.82 17.25 6.45
CA ASP A 385 -30.61 16.57 7.73
C ASP A 385 -30.55 15.05 7.52
N ALA A 386 -29.48 14.42 8.03
CA ALA A 386 -29.55 13.33 9.02
C ALA A 386 -28.22 12.52 9.07
N PHE A 387 -27.73 12.33 10.29
CA PHE A 387 -26.59 11.53 10.75
C PHE A 387 -25.18 12.13 10.61
N ALA A 388 -24.82 12.98 11.58
CA ALA A 388 -23.45 13.20 11.98
C ALA A 388 -23.41 13.56 13.48
N GLU A 389 -23.20 12.57 14.36
CA GLU A 389 -22.55 12.87 15.65
C GLU A 389 -21.06 13.07 15.37
N THR A 390 -20.70 14.27 14.92
CA THR A 390 -19.33 14.73 14.76
C THR A 390 -18.82 15.26 16.09
N LEU A 391 -17.91 14.52 16.72
CA LEU A 391 -17.07 15.00 17.82
C LEU A 391 -15.99 15.96 17.27
N PRO A 392 -15.57 16.98 18.03
CA PRO A 392 -14.74 18.07 17.54
C PRO A 392 -13.32 17.59 17.19
N ILE A 393 -12.91 17.85 15.94
CA ILE A 393 -11.52 17.71 15.48
C ILE A 393 -10.85 19.07 15.64
N ASP A 394 -10.33 19.36 16.84
CA ASP A 394 -9.48 20.52 17.12
C ASP A 394 -8.08 20.03 17.50
N GLY A 395 -7.02 20.54 16.87
CA GLY A 395 -5.69 20.43 17.47
C GLY A 395 -4.48 20.51 16.55
N LEU A 396 -4.51 19.93 15.34
CA LEU A 396 -3.29 19.87 14.51
C LEU A 396 -2.99 21.22 13.87
N ARG A 397 -1.84 21.79 14.22
CA ARG A 397 -1.35 23.02 13.60
C ARG A 397 -0.29 22.67 12.56
N PHE A 398 -0.43 23.28 11.39
CA PHE A 398 0.59 23.27 10.36
C PHE A 398 0.97 24.72 10.04
N ASP A 399 2.25 24.99 9.79
CA ASP A 399 2.67 26.32 9.34
C ASP A 399 2.33 26.56 7.86
N ARG A 400 2.63 27.76 7.35
CA ARG A 400 2.36 28.15 5.96
C ARG A 400 3.11 27.29 4.93
N ASP A 401 4.16 26.60 5.36
CA ASP A 401 4.96 25.70 4.54
C ASP A 401 4.47 24.25 4.66
N GLY A 402 3.41 24.01 5.44
CA GLY A 402 2.82 22.70 5.67
C GLY A 402 3.61 21.82 6.65
N ASN A 403 4.54 22.39 7.44
CA ASN A 403 5.20 21.65 8.51
C ASN A 403 4.24 21.49 9.68
N TRP A 404 4.17 20.28 10.25
CA TRP A 404 3.44 20.05 11.49
C TRP A 404 4.15 20.79 12.65
N ILE A 405 3.41 21.65 13.35
CA ILE A 405 3.94 22.48 14.46
C ILE A 405 3.31 22.11 15.81
N GLY A 406 2.71 20.92 15.91
CA GLY A 406 2.17 20.36 17.15
C GLY A 406 0.65 20.19 17.15
N SER A 407 0.15 19.54 18.21
CA SER A 407 -1.25 19.62 18.63
C SER A 407 -1.42 20.72 19.67
N LYS A 408 -2.58 21.38 19.70
CA LYS A 408 -2.93 22.33 20.75
C LYS A 408 -3.14 21.62 22.09
#